data_AF-A0A4V6A565-F1
#
_entry.id   AF-A0A4V6A565-F1
#
_cell.length_a   1.000
_cell.length_b   1.000
_cell.length_c   1.000
_cell.angle_alpha   90.00
_cell.angle_beta   90.00
_cell.angle_gamma   90.00
#
_symmetry.space_group_name_H-M   'P 1'
#
loop_
_entity.id
_entity.type
_entity.pdbx_description
1 polymer ?
#
loop_
_entity_poly.entity_id
_entity_poly.type
_entity_poly.pdbx_seq_one_letter_code
_entity_poly.pdbx_strand_id
1 'polypeptide(L)' 'MKLVILFALFALIAAVEKCGPNEKMYECGACDSTCDVEMNCNLKCRTPECGCVEGYKRNDANVCIQAAKCP' A
#
# COMPACT_ATOMS: atom_id res chain seq x y z
N MET A 1 22.42 24.69 -16.93
CA MET A 1 21.64 23.59 -17.53
C MET A 1 22.09 22.20 -17.08
N LYS A 2 23.39 21.85 -17.01
CA LYS A 2 23.86 20.53 -16.51
C LYS A 2 23.39 20.20 -15.08
N LEU A 3 23.38 21.18 -14.17
CA LEU A 3 22.93 21.00 -12.79
C LEU A 3 21.41 20.71 -12.70
N VAL A 4 20.61 21.39 -13.52
CA VAL A 4 19.15 21.21 -13.56
C VAL A 4 18.77 19.82 -14.08
N ILE A 5 19.52 19.32 -15.08
CA ILE A 5 19.32 17.97 -15.63
C ILE A 5 19.64 16.90 -14.58
N LEU A 6 20.69 17.08 -13.78
CA LEU A 6 21.04 16.16 -12.69
C LEU A 6 19.98 16.14 -11.56
N PHE A 7 19.45 17.31 -11.17
CA PHE A 7 18.36 17.38 -10.19
C PHE A 7 17.06 16.77 -10.73
N ALA A 8 16.73 16.97 -12.00
CA ALA A 8 15.57 16.36 -12.65
C ALA A 8 15.71 14.83 -12.78
N LEU A 9 16.90 14.34 -13.12
CA LEU A 9 17.22 12.90 -13.13
C LEU A 9 17.11 12.30 -11.72
N PHE A 10 17.55 13.01 -10.69
CA PHE A 10 17.44 12.56 -9.30
C PHE A 10 15.98 12.50 -8.83
N ALA A 11 15.16 13.47 -9.24
CA ALA A 11 13.71 13.47 -8.97
C ALA A 11 12.96 12.36 -9.73
N LEU A 12 13.39 12.02 -10.95
CA LEU A 12 12.77 10.95 -11.76
C LEU A 12 12.97 9.56 -11.13
N ILE A 13 14.07 9.35 -10.41
CA ILE A 13 14.39 8.06 -9.72
C ILE A 13 13.53 7.89 -8.46
N ALA A 14 12.99 8.97 -7.89
CA ALA A 14 12.26 8.95 -6.62
C ALA A 14 10.76 8.59 -6.75
N ALA A 15 10.22 8.53 -7.98
CA ALA A 15 8.83 8.16 -8.23
C ALA A 15 8.59 6.63 -8.28
N VAL A 16 9.31 5.87 -7.45
CA VAL A 16 8.83 4.53 -7.08
C VAL A 16 7.64 4.78 -6.17
N GLU A 17 6.44 4.42 -6.63
CA GLU A 17 5.23 4.25 -5.83
C GLU A 17 5.54 3.33 -4.65
N LYS A 18 6.06 3.92 -3.57
CA LYS A 18 6.25 3.25 -2.30
C LYS A 18 4.89 3.26 -1.65
N CYS A 19 4.36 2.07 -1.37
CA CYS A 19 3.12 1.90 -0.65
C CYS A 19 3.07 2.76 0.62
N GLY A 20 1.86 3.05 1.09
CA GLY A 20 1.64 3.88 2.26
C GLY A 20 2.18 3.27 3.56
N PRO A 21 2.03 4.00 4.68
CA PRO A 21 2.40 3.48 5.99
C PRO A 21 1.67 2.17 6.30
N ASN A 22 2.42 1.18 6.78
CA ASN A 22 1.93 -0.17 7.10
C ASN A 22 1.33 -0.93 5.90
N GLU A 23 1.76 -0.57 4.69
CA GLU A 23 1.42 -1.27 3.46
C GLU A 23 2.67 -1.88 2.81
N LYS A 24 2.46 -2.92 2.00
CA LYS A 24 3.46 -3.45 1.08
C LYS A 24 2.82 -3.80 -0.25
N MET A 25 3.64 -3.87 -1.30
CA MET A 25 3.18 -4.32 -2.60
C MET A 25 2.89 -5.83 -2.55
N TYR A 26 1.69 -6.22 -2.98
CA TYR A 26 1.31 -7.61 -3.20
C TYR A 26 1.18 -7.86 -4.69
N GLU A 27 2.07 -8.69 -5.25
CA GLU A 27 2.13 -8.98 -6.70
C GLU A 27 0.85 -9.64 -7.26
N CYS A 28 0.06 -10.29 -6.41
CA CYS A 28 -1.19 -10.97 -6.77
C CYS A 28 -2.44 -10.13 -6.35
N GLY A 29 -2.24 -8.85 -6.02
CA GLY A 29 -3.26 -7.91 -5.56
C GLY A 29 -3.52 -7.97 -4.04
N ALA A 30 -3.97 -6.86 -3.49
CA ALA A 30 -4.23 -6.69 -2.06
C ALA A 30 -5.69 -6.99 -1.73
N CYS A 31 -5.95 -7.68 -0.62
CA CYS A 31 -7.30 -8.06 -0.20
C CYS A 31 -7.46 -7.75 1.29
N ASP A 32 -7.42 -6.45 1.60
CA ASP A 32 -7.42 -5.97 2.97
C ASP A 32 -8.81 -6.13 3.61
N SER A 33 -8.86 -6.70 4.82
CA SER A 33 -10.00 -6.51 5.71
C SER A 33 -10.09 -5.05 6.15
N THR A 34 -11.31 -4.59 6.41
CA THR A 34 -11.55 -3.30 7.08
C THR A 34 -11.71 -3.52 8.59
N CYS A 35 -11.75 -2.43 9.37
CA CYS A 35 -12.09 -2.56 10.79
C CYS A 35 -13.47 -3.18 11.02
N ASP A 36 -14.45 -2.90 10.15
CA ASP A 36 -15.82 -3.35 10.32
C ASP A 36 -16.12 -4.70 9.66
N VAL A 37 -15.37 -5.06 8.61
CA VAL A 37 -15.66 -6.23 7.78
C VAL A 37 -14.39 -7.03 7.48
N GLU A 38 -14.43 -8.32 7.80
CA GLU A 38 -13.43 -9.29 7.37
C GLU A 38 -13.64 -9.68 5.91
N MET A 39 -12.57 -9.59 5.12
CA MET A 39 -12.60 -9.98 3.71
C MET A 39 -12.16 -11.42 3.52
N ASN A 40 -12.95 -12.20 2.78
CA ASN A 40 -12.58 -13.53 2.33
C ASN A 40 -11.99 -13.44 0.92
N CYS A 41 -10.67 -13.57 0.84
CA CYS A 41 -9.94 -13.49 -0.42
C CYS A 41 -10.02 -14.80 -1.19
N ASN A 42 -10.44 -14.74 -2.45
CA ASN A 42 -10.30 -15.89 -3.34
C ASN A 42 -8.84 -16.04 -3.81
N LEU A 43 -8.50 -17.20 -4.36
CA LEU A 43 -7.14 -17.49 -4.84
C LEU A 43 -6.85 -16.92 -6.25
N LYS A 44 -7.74 -16.08 -6.80
CA LYS A 44 -7.56 -15.49 -8.12
C LYS A 44 -6.69 -14.24 -7.99
N CYS A 45 -5.53 -14.24 -8.67
CA CYS A 45 -4.68 -13.06 -8.70
C CYS A 45 -5.35 -11.87 -9.39
N ARG A 46 -5.16 -10.70 -8.78
CA ARG A 46 -5.45 -9.39 -9.36
C ARG A 46 -4.13 -8.71 -9.73
N THR A 47 -4.23 -7.53 -10.33
CA THR A 47 -3.07 -6.67 -10.59
C THR A 47 -2.32 -6.37 -9.30
N PRO A 48 -0.98 -6.21 -9.34
CA PRO A 48 -0.21 -5.79 -8.17
C PRO A 48 -0.81 -4.55 -7.52
N GLU A 49 -0.94 -4.56 -6.20
CA GLU A 49 -1.57 -3.49 -5.43
C GLU A 49 -0.94 -3.38 -4.05
N CYS A 50 -0.91 -2.18 -3.49
CA CYS A 50 -0.52 -1.94 -2.11
C CYS A 50 -1.63 -2.42 -1.17
N GLY A 51 -1.27 -3.26 -0.20
CA GLY A 51 -2.19 -3.76 0.82
C GLY A 51 -1.61 -3.65 2.21
N CYS A 52 -2.47 -3.73 3.21
CA CYS A 52 -2.07 -3.78 4.61
C CYS A 52 -1.12 -4.95 4.87
N VAL A 53 -0.10 -4.72 5.69
CA VAL A 53 0.74 -5.81 6.20
C VAL A 53 -0.04 -6.69 7.19
N GLU A 54 0.46 -7.88 7.44
CA GLU A 54 -0.18 -8.84 8.34
C GLU A 54 -0.45 -8.24 9.75
N GLY A 55 -1.66 -8.48 10.28
CA GLY A 55 -2.10 -7.92 11.57
C GLY A 55 -2.63 -6.48 11.50
N TYR A 56 -2.71 -5.88 10.31
CA TYR A 56 -3.27 -4.55 10.09
C TYR A 56 -4.57 -4.62 9.28
N LYS A 57 -5.44 -3.63 9.50
CA LYS A 57 -6.73 -3.46 8.83
C LYS A 57 -6.89 -2.04 8.34
N ARG A 58 -7.66 -1.88 7.27
CA ARG A 58 -7.97 -0.58 6.67
C ARG A 58 -9.10 0.09 7.46
N ASN A 59 -8.85 1.27 8.02
CA ASN A 59 -9.87 2.07 8.70
C ASN A 59 -10.67 2.93 7.69
N ASP A 60 -11.66 3.69 8.18
CA ASP A 60 -12.52 4.56 7.36
C ASP A 60 -11.77 5.70 6.67
N ALA A 61 -10.59 6.05 7.17
CA ALA A 61 -9.67 7.02 6.54
C ALA A 61 -8.81 6.37 5.46
N ASN A 62 -9.06 5.11 5.11
CA ASN A 62 -8.30 4.33 4.13
C ASN A 62 -6.83 4.12 4.54
N VAL A 63 -6.55 4.03 5.85
CA VAL A 63 -5.21 3.84 6.42
C VAL A 63 -5.12 2.48 7.11
N CYS A 64 -4.03 1.75 6.87
CA CYS A 64 -3.73 0.50 7.57
C CYS A 64 -3.28 0.78 9.00
N ILE A 65 -4.10 0.38 9.98
CA ILE A 65 -3.82 0.44 11.41
C ILE A 65 -3.74 -0.97 12.00
N GLN A 66 -3.08 -1.14 13.15
CA GLN A 66 -3.08 -2.42 13.86
C GLN A 66 -4.51 -2.85 14.12
N ALA A 67 -4.86 -4.11 13.84
CA ALA A 67 -6.21 -4.62 14.03
C ALA A 67 -6.71 -4.42 15.47
N ALA A 68 -5.83 -4.49 16.47
CA ALA A 68 -6.14 -4.22 17.88
C ALA A 68 -6.47 -2.75 18.20
N LYS A 69 -6.30 -1.84 17.24
CA LYS A 69 -6.66 -0.41 17.35
C LYS A 69 -7.94 -0.06 16.58
N CYS A 70 -8.61 -1.04 15.98
CA CYS A 70 -9.96 -0.84 15.48
C CYS A 70 -10.90 -0.51 16.67
N PRO A 71 -11.93 0.33 16.46
CA PRO A 71 -12.88 0.73 17.49
C PRO A 71 -13.73 -0.42 18.04
#